data_AF-A0A7V9VBJ8-F1
#
_entry.id   AF-A0A7V9VBJ8-F1
#
_cell.length_a   1.000
_cell.length_b   1.000
_cell.length_c   1.000
_cell.angle_alpha   90.00
_cell.angle_beta   90.00
_cell.angle_gamma   90.00
#
_symmetry.space_group_name_H-M   'P 1'
#
loop_
_entity.id
_entity.type
_entity.pdbx_description
1 polymer ?
#
loop_
_entity_poly.entity_id
_entity_poly.type
_entity_poly.pdbx_seq_one_letter_code
_entity_poly.pdbx_strand_id
1 'polypeptide(L)'
;MTDTEFTATVRAAAFLTQALGLPPGTDVTADLATISTTPGRTVYATRVETATGPAAFVVYAYDLATVDPSATPPGDFERDLETITRATEDDTPGPRILAHAQDGGHAFILATSPATFGALAGTPGETDPEGDLATLPPGTDRDAARRDAATHLLRLLRQADLHASVWFAAIDGPDGDGADQTDHLDFNDAEAELALFLLDERSIQRLLRLLQVYIAAAKRARA
;
A
#
# COMPACT_ATOMS: atom_id res chain seq x y z
N MET A 1 13.28 -11.43 17.90
CA MET A 1 12.32 -12.53 17.97
C MET A 1 12.12 -13.00 19.40
N THR A 2 11.10 -12.43 20.02
CA THR A 2 10.50 -13.02 21.23
C THR A 2 9.59 -14.20 20.83
N ASP A 3 9.31 -15.12 21.75
CA ASP A 3 8.49 -16.33 21.48
C ASP A 3 7.08 -15.98 20.93
N THR A 4 6.54 -14.83 21.35
CA THR A 4 5.28 -14.26 20.89
C THR A 4 5.34 -13.77 19.43
N GLU A 5 6.42 -13.09 19.06
CA GLU A 5 6.64 -12.53 17.71
C GLU A 5 6.85 -13.64 16.66
N PHE A 6 7.55 -14.71 17.05
CA PHE A 6 7.67 -15.92 16.23
C PHE A 6 6.31 -16.58 16.00
N THR A 7 5.48 -16.65 17.04
CA THR A 7 4.14 -17.25 16.96
C THR A 7 3.19 -16.43 16.06
N ALA A 8 3.26 -15.10 16.13
CA ALA A 8 2.44 -14.21 15.29
C ALA A 8 2.81 -14.34 13.80
N THR A 9 4.11 -14.36 13.49
CA THR A 9 4.61 -14.47 12.11
C THR A 9 4.23 -15.80 11.48
N VAL A 10 4.35 -16.92 12.22
CA VAL A 10 3.93 -18.25 11.75
C VAL A 10 2.42 -18.31 11.46
N ARG A 11 1.60 -17.69 12.33
CA ARG A 11 0.15 -17.61 12.11
C ARG A 11 -0.22 -16.74 10.91
N ALA A 12 0.46 -15.60 10.73
CA ALA A 12 0.28 -14.73 9.57
C ALA A 12 0.66 -15.45 8.26
N ALA A 13 1.76 -16.22 8.27
CA ALA A 13 2.19 -17.03 7.13
C ALA A 13 1.19 -18.14 6.80
N ALA A 14 0.67 -18.83 7.82
CA ALA A 14 -0.37 -19.85 7.65
C ALA A 14 -1.66 -19.25 7.08
N PHE A 15 -2.10 -18.10 7.60
CA PHE A 15 -3.25 -17.37 7.09
C PHE A 15 -3.07 -16.94 5.63
N LEU A 16 -1.92 -16.36 5.27
CA LEU A 16 -1.60 -16.00 3.90
C LEU A 16 -1.64 -17.20 2.95
N THR A 17 -1.00 -18.31 3.35
CA THR A 17 -0.95 -19.55 2.57
C THR A 17 -2.36 -20.09 2.31
N GLN A 18 -3.21 -20.08 3.34
CA GLN A 18 -4.61 -20.50 3.23
C GLN A 18 -5.44 -19.56 2.36
N ALA A 19 -5.31 -18.24 2.57
CA ALA A 19 -6.09 -17.23 1.85
C ALA A 19 -5.77 -17.20 0.35
N LEU A 20 -4.50 -17.41 -0.02
CA LEU A 20 -4.06 -17.47 -1.41
C LEU A 20 -4.20 -18.87 -2.03
N GLY A 21 -4.61 -19.88 -1.25
CA GLY A 21 -4.73 -21.27 -1.73
C GLY A 21 -3.39 -21.87 -2.19
N LEU A 22 -2.28 -21.46 -1.57
CA LEU A 22 -0.96 -21.98 -1.89
C LEU A 22 -0.86 -23.48 -1.54
N PRO A 23 0.02 -24.24 -2.21
CA PRO A 23 0.20 -25.66 -1.93
C PRO A 23 0.47 -25.92 -0.44
N PRO A 24 -0.13 -26.97 0.16
CA PRO A 24 0.14 -27.34 1.55
C PRO A 24 1.64 -27.57 1.78
N GLY A 25 2.20 -26.94 2.81
CA GLY A 25 3.63 -27.02 3.12
C GLY A 25 4.51 -25.96 2.46
N THR A 26 3.92 -25.01 1.72
CA THR A 26 4.62 -23.79 1.30
C THR A 26 4.93 -22.96 2.54
N ASP A 27 6.21 -22.78 2.84
CA ASP A 27 6.67 -21.95 3.94
C ASP A 27 7.02 -20.55 3.42
N VAL A 28 6.14 -19.58 3.71
CA VAL A 28 6.31 -18.16 3.39
C VAL A 28 6.75 -17.34 4.59
N THR A 29 7.07 -17.99 5.72
CA THR A 29 7.41 -17.29 6.97
C THR A 29 8.65 -16.43 6.80
N ALA A 30 9.65 -16.91 6.05
CA ALA A 30 10.87 -16.17 5.74
C ALA A 30 10.64 -15.00 4.75
N ASP A 31 9.53 -15.03 4.01
CA ASP A 31 9.18 -14.02 3.02
C ASP A 31 8.29 -12.91 3.60
N LEU A 32 7.86 -13.03 4.85
CA LEU A 32 7.14 -11.98 5.58
C LEU A 32 8.13 -10.99 6.18
N ALA A 33 8.21 -9.81 5.60
CA ALA A 33 8.93 -8.68 6.17
C ALA A 33 7.99 -7.91 7.12
N THR A 34 8.39 -7.74 8.38
CA THR A 34 7.67 -6.86 9.31
C THR A 34 7.79 -5.43 8.82
N ILE A 35 6.66 -4.77 8.59
CA ILE A 35 6.55 -3.36 8.20
C ILE A 35 6.42 -2.49 9.45
N SER A 36 5.54 -2.89 10.37
CA SER A 36 5.18 -2.11 11.55
C SER A 36 4.82 -3.01 12.70
N THR A 37 5.17 -2.62 13.93
CA THR A 37 4.68 -3.27 15.15
C THR A 37 4.18 -2.23 16.13
N THR A 38 2.89 -2.26 16.42
CA THR A 38 2.22 -1.47 17.45
C THR A 38 1.62 -2.38 18.53
N PRO A 39 1.34 -1.90 19.74
CA PRO A 39 0.71 -2.73 20.77
C PRO A 39 -0.59 -3.37 20.25
N GLY A 40 -0.64 -4.70 20.21
CA GLY A 40 -1.80 -5.45 19.72
C GLY A 40 -1.91 -5.59 18.20
N ARG A 41 -0.96 -5.07 17.40
CA ARG A 41 -0.98 -5.23 15.94
C ARG A 41 0.42 -5.26 15.32
N THR A 42 0.63 -6.18 14.39
CA THR A 42 1.81 -6.26 13.53
C THR A 42 1.39 -6.27 12.07
N VAL A 43 2.07 -5.50 11.24
CA VAL A 43 1.82 -5.44 9.79
C VAL A 43 2.99 -6.10 9.09
N TYR A 44 2.72 -7.08 8.23
CA TYR A 44 3.71 -7.79 7.42
C TYR A 44 3.50 -7.49 5.93
N ALA A 45 4.59 -7.34 5.18
CA ALA A 45 4.59 -7.30 3.72
C ALA A 45 5.24 -8.57 3.17
N THR A 46 4.80 -8.97 1.99
CA THR A 46 5.46 -10.03 1.23
C THR A 46 5.18 -9.90 -0.26
N ARG A 47 5.96 -10.62 -1.06
CA ARG A 47 5.74 -10.78 -2.49
C ARG A 47 5.63 -12.27 -2.81
N VAL A 48 4.52 -12.67 -3.41
CA VAL A 48 4.25 -14.07 -3.76
C VAL A 48 4.03 -14.19 -5.26
N GLU A 49 4.51 -15.29 -5.84
CA GLU A 49 4.21 -15.64 -7.23
C GLU A 49 2.76 -16.12 -7.34
N THR A 50 1.99 -15.45 -8.19
CA THR A 50 0.59 -15.78 -8.46
C THR A 50 0.42 -16.28 -9.89
N ALA A 51 -0.76 -16.79 -10.24
CA ALA A 51 -1.08 -17.14 -11.62
C ALA A 51 -0.95 -15.95 -12.60
N THR A 52 -1.03 -14.71 -12.10
CA THR A 52 -0.89 -13.47 -12.87
C THR A 52 0.51 -12.85 -12.78
N GLY A 53 1.47 -13.52 -12.14
CA GLY A 53 2.84 -13.04 -11.92
C GLY A 53 3.12 -12.63 -10.46
N PRO A 54 4.27 -12.02 -10.18
CA PRO A 54 4.64 -11.60 -8.83
C PRO A 54 3.71 -10.50 -8.32
N ALA A 55 3.16 -10.69 -7.12
CA ALA A 55 2.21 -9.77 -6.51
C ALA A 55 2.61 -9.44 -5.06
N ALA A 56 2.45 -8.18 -4.67
CA ALA A 56 2.71 -7.71 -3.31
C ALA A 56 1.45 -7.80 -2.45
N PHE A 57 1.60 -8.29 -1.22
CA PHE A 57 0.53 -8.47 -0.26
C PHE A 57 0.93 -7.88 1.10
N VAL A 58 -0.07 -7.46 1.86
CA VAL A 58 0.09 -7.04 3.25
C VAL A 58 -0.86 -7.82 4.15
N VAL A 59 -0.31 -8.29 5.28
CA VAL A 59 -1.04 -8.99 6.32
C VAL A 59 -1.04 -8.14 7.57
N TYR A 60 -2.21 -7.63 7.95
CA TYR A 60 -2.43 -6.99 9.24
C TYR A 60 -2.78 -8.09 10.24
N ALA A 61 -1.91 -8.35 11.21
CA ALA A 61 -2.10 -9.32 12.28
C ALA A 61 -2.41 -8.60 13.59
N TYR A 62 -3.46 -9.02 14.29
CA TYR A 62 -3.93 -8.42 15.53
C TYR A 62 -3.89 -9.44 16.67
N ASP A 63 -3.44 -9.00 17.83
CA ASP A 63 -3.59 -9.72 19.10
C ASP A 63 -4.78 -9.12 19.86
N LEU A 64 -5.87 -9.90 19.92
CA LEU A 64 -7.11 -9.53 20.59
C LEU A 64 -7.10 -9.91 22.08
N ALA A 65 -6.06 -10.59 22.59
CA ALA A 65 -5.99 -11.02 23.98
C ALA A 65 -5.47 -9.91 24.92
N THR A 66 -4.80 -8.88 24.39
CA THR A 66 -4.41 -7.68 25.15
C THR A 66 -5.59 -6.72 25.32
N VAL A 67 -6.58 -7.12 26.13
CA VAL A 67 -7.66 -6.24 26.59
C VAL A 67 -7.39 -5.88 28.05
N ASP A 68 -6.71 -4.76 28.28
CA ASP A 68 -6.74 -4.10 29.59
C ASP A 68 -8.16 -3.51 29.76
N PRO A 69 -8.92 -3.89 30.80
CA PRO A 69 -10.29 -3.40 31.02
C PRO A 69 -10.37 -1.89 31.31
N SER A 70 -9.23 -1.21 31.52
CA SER A 70 -9.12 0.24 31.68
C SER A 70 -8.59 0.97 30.44
N ALA A 71 -8.05 0.24 29.46
CA ALA A 71 -7.69 0.79 28.17
C ALA A 71 -8.89 0.66 27.22
N THR A 72 -9.12 1.67 26.38
CA THR A 72 -10.04 1.52 25.25
C THR A 72 -9.67 0.24 24.49
N PRO A 73 -10.60 -0.71 24.25
CA PRO A 73 -10.26 -1.93 23.54
C PRO A 73 -9.67 -1.54 22.18
N PRO A 74 -8.69 -2.27 21.63
CA PRO A 74 -8.24 -2.00 20.28
C PRO A 74 -9.35 -2.45 19.33
N GLY A 75 -10.34 -1.59 19.13
CA GLY A 75 -11.31 -1.65 18.04
C GLY A 75 -10.65 -1.32 16.71
N ASP A 76 -9.35 -1.61 16.58
CA ASP A 76 -8.55 -1.35 15.40
C ASP A 76 -8.82 -2.44 14.36
N PHE A 77 -9.05 -3.72 14.73
CA PHE A 77 -9.38 -4.76 13.75
C PHE A 77 -10.71 -4.48 13.05
N GLU A 78 -11.82 -4.31 13.78
CA GLU A 78 -13.13 -4.08 13.16
C GLU A 78 -13.16 -2.76 12.38
N ARG A 79 -12.51 -1.71 12.91
CA ARG A 79 -12.43 -0.41 12.24
C ARG A 79 -11.59 -0.50 10.97
N ASP A 80 -10.40 -1.09 11.02
CA ASP A 80 -9.52 -1.22 9.86
C ASP A 80 -10.17 -2.14 8.80
N LEU A 81 -10.84 -3.22 9.24
CA LEU A 81 -11.64 -4.07 8.35
C LEU A 81 -12.75 -3.28 7.66
N GLU A 82 -13.51 -2.47 8.40
CA GLU A 82 -14.57 -1.61 7.85
C GLU A 82 -13.99 -0.59 6.86
N THR A 83 -12.89 0.07 7.21
CA THR A 83 -12.22 1.08 6.38
C THR A 83 -11.71 0.48 5.07
N ILE A 84 -10.99 -0.64 5.12
CA ILE A 84 -10.42 -1.27 3.92
C ILE A 84 -11.53 -1.88 3.05
N THR A 85 -12.59 -2.42 3.67
CA THR A 85 -13.75 -2.93 2.93
C THR A 85 -14.46 -1.81 2.20
N ARG A 86 -14.75 -0.68 2.85
CA ARG A 86 -15.32 0.51 2.18
C ARG A 86 -14.42 1.03 1.08
N ALA A 87 -13.11 1.10 1.31
CA ALA A 87 -12.18 1.55 0.27
C ALA A 87 -12.20 0.65 -0.98
N THR A 88 -12.46 -0.65 -0.78
CA THR A 88 -12.64 -1.63 -1.86
C THR A 88 -13.97 -1.43 -2.59
N GLU A 89 -15.06 -1.19 -1.86
CA GLU A 89 -16.40 -0.97 -2.42
C GLU A 89 -16.52 0.37 -3.18
N ASP A 90 -15.95 1.44 -2.63
CA ASP A 90 -16.02 2.81 -3.18
C ASP A 90 -14.94 3.10 -4.23
N ASP A 91 -14.10 2.10 -4.55
CA ASP A 91 -12.93 2.21 -5.45
C ASP A 91 -12.02 3.42 -5.15
N THR A 92 -11.82 3.71 -3.86
CA THR A 92 -10.95 4.82 -3.43
C THR A 92 -9.48 4.40 -3.43
N PRO A 93 -8.50 5.32 -3.55
CA PRO A 93 -7.09 4.97 -3.44
C PRO A 93 -6.78 4.26 -2.10
N GLY A 94 -6.13 3.10 -2.13
CA GLY A 94 -5.76 2.36 -0.91
C GLY A 94 -5.68 0.83 -1.10
N PRO A 95 -5.32 0.09 -0.05
CA PRO A 95 -5.30 -1.38 -0.09
C PRO A 95 -6.72 -1.94 -0.33
N ARG A 96 -6.78 -3.09 -1.00
CA ARG A 96 -7.99 -3.87 -1.28
C ARG A 96 -7.98 -5.15 -0.48
N ILE A 97 -9.06 -5.41 0.25
CA ILE A 97 -9.18 -6.63 1.06
C ILE A 97 -9.35 -7.86 0.17
N LEU A 98 -8.59 -8.91 0.48
CA LEU A 98 -8.72 -10.23 -0.17
C LEU A 98 -9.36 -11.25 0.75
N ALA A 99 -8.98 -11.24 2.03
CA ALA A 99 -9.48 -12.17 3.03
C ALA A 99 -9.32 -11.57 4.43
N HIS A 100 -10.10 -12.08 5.38
CA HIS A 100 -9.88 -11.85 6.80
C HIS A 100 -10.23 -13.10 7.60
N ALA A 101 -9.67 -13.23 8.80
CA ALA A 101 -9.96 -14.33 9.71
C ALA A 101 -9.85 -13.88 11.17
N GLN A 102 -10.59 -14.54 12.05
CA GLN A 102 -10.45 -14.43 13.51
C GLN A 102 -10.34 -15.84 14.08
N ASP A 103 -9.31 -16.09 14.89
CA ASP A 103 -9.10 -17.38 15.56
C ASP A 103 -8.36 -17.22 16.89
N GLY A 104 -8.89 -17.85 17.94
CA GLY A 104 -8.16 -18.07 19.20
C GLY A 104 -7.56 -16.83 19.86
N GLY A 105 -8.22 -15.66 19.76
CA GLY A 105 -7.69 -14.39 20.30
C GLY A 105 -6.80 -13.61 19.34
N HIS A 106 -6.73 -14.01 18.07
CA HIS A 106 -6.02 -13.28 17.01
C HIS A 106 -6.98 -12.94 15.87
N ALA A 107 -6.67 -11.87 15.14
CA ALA A 107 -7.34 -11.54 13.89
C ALA A 107 -6.34 -11.22 12.79
N PHE A 108 -6.73 -11.44 11.54
CA PHE A 108 -5.89 -11.20 10.38
C PHE A 108 -6.70 -10.56 9.26
N ILE A 109 -6.10 -9.59 8.55
CA ILE A 109 -6.60 -9.02 7.30
C ILE A 109 -5.51 -9.19 6.25
N LEU A 110 -5.85 -9.81 5.13
CA LEU A 110 -5.01 -9.87 3.94
C LEU A 110 -5.50 -8.81 2.96
N ALA A 111 -4.60 -7.92 2.54
CA ALA A 111 -4.88 -6.91 1.55
C ALA A 111 -3.78 -6.83 0.48
N THR A 112 -4.11 -6.18 -0.64
CA THR A 112 -3.22 -5.99 -1.78
C THR A 112 -3.48 -4.64 -2.45
N SER A 113 -2.65 -4.22 -3.42
CA SER A 113 -2.95 -3.04 -4.24
C SER A 113 -4.18 -3.23 -5.15
N PRO A 114 -4.85 -2.13 -5.58
CA PRO A 114 -5.96 -2.19 -6.53
C PRO A 114 -5.62 -2.91 -7.83
N ALA A 115 -4.43 -2.68 -8.37
CA ALA A 115 -3.98 -3.34 -9.61
C ALA A 115 -3.92 -4.86 -9.47
N THR A 116 -3.31 -5.35 -8.39
CA THR A 116 -3.22 -6.78 -8.09
C THR A 116 -4.60 -7.38 -7.79
N PHE A 117 -5.45 -6.67 -7.04
CA PHE A 117 -6.82 -7.11 -6.75
C PHE A 117 -7.61 -7.34 -8.04
N GLY A 118 -7.56 -6.38 -8.97
CA GLY A 118 -8.19 -6.50 -10.28
C GLY A 118 -7.65 -7.69 -11.08
N ALA A 119 -6.32 -7.87 -11.13
CA ALA A 119 -5.70 -8.99 -11.81
C ALA A 119 -6.13 -10.36 -11.24
N LEU A 120 -6.18 -10.50 -9.92
CA LEU A 120 -6.59 -11.73 -9.24
C LEU A 120 -8.09 -12.03 -9.39
N ALA A 121 -8.95 -11.01 -9.38
CA ALA A 121 -10.40 -11.16 -9.54
C ALA A 121 -10.82 -11.60 -10.95
N GLY A 122 -9.89 -11.69 -11.91
CA GLY A 122 -10.20 -12.01 -13.30
C GLY A 122 -11.00 -10.93 -14.01
N THR A 123 -11.24 -9.79 -13.35
CA THR A 123 -11.58 -8.54 -14.02
C THR A 123 -10.39 -8.26 -14.93
N PRO A 124 -10.54 -8.20 -16.27
CA PRO A 124 -9.42 -7.85 -17.13
C PRO A 124 -8.86 -6.56 -16.58
N GLY A 125 -7.69 -6.62 -15.96
CA GLY A 125 -7.21 -5.56 -15.09
C GLY A 125 -6.97 -4.38 -16.00
N GLU A 126 -7.96 -3.50 -16.09
CA GLU A 126 -8.25 -2.65 -17.25
C GLU A 126 -7.01 -2.50 -18.11
N THR A 127 -6.88 -3.41 -19.08
CA THR A 127 -5.68 -3.53 -19.93
C THR A 127 -5.72 -2.40 -20.93
N ASP A 128 -5.67 -1.18 -20.43
CA ASP A 128 -5.07 -0.08 -21.14
C ASP A 128 -4.73 1.08 -20.17
N PRO A 129 -3.44 1.35 -19.86
CA PRO A 129 -3.05 2.62 -19.27
C PRO A 129 -3.37 3.82 -20.19
N GLU A 130 -3.79 3.59 -21.45
CA GLU A 130 -4.34 4.61 -22.36
C GLU A 130 -5.87 4.76 -22.27
N GLY A 131 -6.58 3.79 -21.69
CA GLY A 131 -8.05 3.66 -21.75
C GLY A 131 -8.82 4.65 -20.88
N ASP A 132 -8.18 5.17 -19.84
CA ASP A 132 -8.84 6.04 -18.85
C ASP A 132 -8.09 7.35 -18.65
N LEU A 133 -7.60 7.93 -19.76
CA LEU A 133 -7.33 9.37 -19.77
C LEU A 133 -8.67 10.08 -19.63
N ALA A 134 -8.92 10.66 -18.45
CA ALA A 134 -10.11 11.47 -18.16
C ALA A 134 -10.42 12.35 -19.38
N THR A 135 -11.46 11.96 -20.13
CA THR A 135 -11.79 12.65 -21.36
C THR A 135 -12.47 13.94 -20.96
N LEU A 136 -11.93 15.09 -21.38
CA LEU A 136 -12.55 16.37 -21.07
C LEU A 136 -14.01 16.35 -21.56
N PRO A 137 -14.99 16.74 -20.74
CA PRO A 137 -16.37 16.79 -21.14
C PRO A 137 -16.56 17.59 -22.44
N PRO A 138 -17.51 17.19 -23.30
CA PRO A 138 -17.81 17.96 -24.51
C PRO A 138 -18.24 19.39 -24.12
N GLY A 139 -17.60 20.38 -24.75
CA GLY A 139 -17.84 21.81 -24.48
C GLY A 139 -16.91 22.45 -23.46
N THR A 140 -15.98 21.71 -22.85
CA THR A 140 -14.94 22.30 -21.98
C THR A 140 -13.97 23.16 -22.80
N ASP A 141 -13.71 24.38 -22.34
CA ASP A 141 -12.60 25.19 -22.85
C ASP A 141 -11.27 24.50 -22.53
N ARG A 142 -10.66 23.91 -23.56
CA ARG A 142 -9.42 23.15 -23.45
C ARG A 142 -8.25 24.01 -22.95
N ASP A 143 -8.20 25.29 -23.28
CA ASP A 143 -7.11 26.17 -22.87
C ASP A 143 -7.25 26.60 -21.41
N ALA A 144 -8.48 26.82 -20.94
CA ALA A 144 -8.76 27.00 -19.51
C ALA A 144 -8.42 25.73 -18.72
N ALA A 145 -8.96 24.57 -19.13
CA ALA A 145 -8.71 23.29 -18.47
C ALA A 145 -7.21 22.94 -18.41
N ARG A 146 -6.45 23.18 -19.49
CA ARG A 146 -5.00 22.97 -19.51
C ARG A 146 -4.27 23.88 -18.50
N ARG A 147 -4.64 25.16 -18.41
CA ARG A 147 -4.02 26.11 -17.46
C ARG A 147 -4.32 25.75 -16.01
N ASP A 148 -5.57 25.41 -15.72
CA ASP A 148 -6.00 25.05 -14.37
C ASP A 148 -5.34 23.75 -13.91
N ALA A 149 -5.33 22.72 -14.78
CA ALA A 149 -4.64 21.47 -14.52
C ALA A 149 -3.14 21.66 -14.30
N ALA A 150 -2.46 22.48 -15.13
CA ALA A 150 -1.04 22.77 -14.96
C ALA A 150 -0.73 23.49 -13.63
N THR A 151 -1.56 24.46 -13.26
CA THR A 151 -1.41 25.21 -12.00
C THR A 151 -1.64 24.30 -10.80
N HIS A 152 -2.69 23.48 -10.84
CA HIS A 152 -3.02 22.56 -9.77
C HIS A 152 -1.98 21.45 -9.61
N LEU A 153 -1.53 20.85 -10.72
CA LEU A 153 -0.48 19.84 -10.72
C LEU A 153 0.84 20.39 -10.16
N LEU A 154 1.25 21.61 -10.56
CA LEU A 154 2.45 22.25 -10.01
C LEU A 154 2.35 22.43 -8.49
N ARG A 155 1.19 22.84 -7.98
CA ARG A 155 0.95 22.99 -6.54
C ARG A 155 1.08 21.65 -5.82
N LEU A 156 0.45 20.59 -6.33
CA LEU A 156 0.52 19.25 -5.75
C LEU A 156 1.94 18.67 -5.77
N LEU A 157 2.68 18.82 -6.87
CA LEU A 157 4.06 18.34 -6.96
C LEU A 157 4.98 19.04 -5.96
N ARG A 158 4.81 20.34 -5.74
CA ARG A 158 5.56 21.07 -4.71
C ARG A 158 5.21 20.62 -3.29
N GLN A 159 3.93 20.30 -3.04
CA GLN A 159 3.53 19.76 -1.75
C GLN A 159 4.10 18.36 -1.54
N ALA A 160 4.04 17.50 -2.56
CA ALA A 160 4.62 16.16 -2.53
C ALA A 160 6.14 16.21 -2.27
N ASP A 161 6.86 17.10 -2.97
CA ASP A 161 8.30 17.33 -2.76
C ASP A 161 8.62 17.80 -1.34
N LEU A 162 7.82 18.74 -0.79
CA LEU A 162 7.96 19.19 0.60
C LEU A 162 7.76 18.03 1.58
N HIS A 163 6.68 17.25 1.43
CA HIS A 163 6.38 16.14 2.33
C HIS A 163 7.42 15.02 2.22
N ALA A 164 7.89 14.71 1.01
CA ALA A 164 8.97 13.76 0.80
C ALA A 164 10.28 14.23 1.45
N SER A 165 10.59 15.54 1.37
CA SER A 165 11.77 16.12 2.01
C SER A 165 11.67 16.11 3.54
N VAL A 166 10.50 16.41 4.09
CA VAL A 166 10.24 16.34 5.54
C VAL A 166 10.37 14.90 6.04
N TRP A 167 9.79 13.95 5.30
CA TRP A 167 9.91 12.53 5.61
C TRP A 167 11.37 12.07 5.55
N PHE A 168 12.10 12.42 4.49
CA PHE A 168 13.52 12.10 4.35
C PHE A 168 14.35 12.67 5.51
N ALA A 169 14.10 13.91 5.91
CA ALA A 169 14.78 14.53 7.05
C ALA A 169 14.40 13.87 8.40
N ALA A 170 13.21 13.28 8.51
CA ALA A 170 12.78 12.57 9.71
C ALA A 170 13.47 11.19 9.85
N ILE A 171 13.79 10.53 8.73
CA ILE A 171 14.51 9.25 8.71
C ILE A 171 16.04 9.40 8.72
N ASP A 172 16.58 10.53 8.25
CA ASP A 172 18.03 10.84 8.19
C ASP A 172 18.52 11.66 9.41
N GLY A 173 17.78 11.60 10.53
CA GLY A 173 18.07 12.37 11.74
C GLY A 173 19.34 11.91 12.48
N PRO A 174 20.00 12.79 13.26
CA PRO A 174 21.29 12.52 13.94
C PRO A 174 21.25 11.45 15.05
N ASP A 175 20.06 10.98 15.43
CA ASP A 175 19.88 9.84 16.35
C ASP A 175 19.81 8.49 15.60
N GLY A 176 19.84 8.50 14.26
CA GLY A 176 19.96 7.33 13.40
C GLY A 176 21.41 6.86 13.33
N ASP A 177 21.74 5.82 14.09
CA ASP A 177 23.04 5.16 14.09
C ASP A 177 23.38 4.65 12.67
N GLY A 178 24.23 5.39 11.95
CA GLY A 178 25.10 4.96 10.84
C GLY A 178 24.50 4.12 9.69
N ALA A 179 24.41 4.71 8.51
CA ALA A 179 24.76 4.21 7.16
C ALA A 179 24.39 2.79 6.64
N ASP A 180 23.76 1.92 7.42
CA ASP A 180 23.33 0.56 7.05
C ASP A 180 21.82 0.31 7.31
N GLN A 181 21.05 1.36 7.65
CA GLN A 181 19.64 1.25 8.10
C GLN A 181 18.59 1.09 6.98
N THR A 182 18.94 0.92 5.71
CA THR A 182 17.91 0.59 4.70
C THR A 182 17.33 -0.81 4.85
N ASP A 183 17.97 -1.69 5.64
CA ASP A 183 17.49 -3.06 5.81
C ASP A 183 16.36 -3.19 6.85
N HIS A 184 16.15 -2.22 7.76
CA HIS A 184 15.07 -2.26 8.77
C HIS A 184 14.55 -0.86 9.15
N LEU A 185 13.79 -0.23 8.24
CA LEU A 185 12.93 0.91 8.59
C LEU A 185 11.58 0.38 9.08
N ASP A 186 11.28 0.57 10.37
CA ASP A 186 9.95 0.31 10.92
C ASP A 186 8.99 1.40 10.43
N PHE A 187 8.22 1.11 9.40
CA PHE A 187 7.20 1.99 8.87
C PHE A 187 6.01 2.07 9.84
N ASN A 188 5.44 3.26 10.04
CA ASN A 188 4.10 3.39 10.62
C ASN A 188 3.01 3.09 9.59
N ASP A 189 1.74 3.05 10.01
CA ASP A 189 0.62 2.70 9.10
C ASP A 189 0.52 3.60 7.87
N ALA A 190 0.71 4.91 8.04
CA ALA A 190 0.63 5.86 6.93
C ALA A 190 1.79 5.66 5.96
N GLU A 191 2.97 5.27 6.46
CA GLU A 191 4.13 4.95 5.62
C GLU A 191 3.96 3.60 4.92
N ALA A 192 3.35 2.60 5.57
CA ALA A 192 3.00 1.32 4.96
C ALA A 192 2.00 1.50 3.82
N GLU A 193 0.95 2.30 4.02
CA GLU A 193 -0.01 2.66 2.97
C GLU A 193 0.64 3.42 1.82
N LEU A 194 1.50 4.39 2.13
CA LEU A 194 2.26 5.11 1.12
C LEU A 194 3.19 4.18 0.33
N ALA A 195 3.88 3.26 1.01
CA ALA A 195 4.75 2.27 0.37
C ALA A 195 3.94 1.37 -0.57
N LEU A 196 2.76 0.88 -0.15
CA LEU A 196 1.88 0.08 -1.02
C LEU A 196 1.42 0.88 -2.24
N PHE A 197 1.04 2.14 -2.04
CA PHE A 197 0.66 3.02 -3.14
C PHE A 197 1.81 3.24 -4.14
N LEU A 198 3.04 3.42 -3.64
CA LEU A 198 4.23 3.63 -4.48
C LEU A 198 4.69 2.35 -5.19
N LEU A 199 4.51 1.18 -4.57
CA LEU A 199 4.80 -0.13 -5.15
C LEU A 199 3.81 -0.54 -6.24
N ASP A 200 2.62 0.08 -6.29
CA ASP A 200 1.71 -0.08 -7.42
C ASP A 200 2.32 0.57 -8.68
N GLU A 201 2.76 -0.28 -9.62
CA GLU A 201 3.35 0.13 -10.89
C GLU A 201 2.45 1.10 -11.69
N ARG A 202 1.13 1.07 -11.49
CA ARG A 202 0.20 1.96 -12.20
C ARG A 202 0.15 3.36 -11.61
N SER A 203 0.42 3.52 -10.31
CA SER A 203 0.26 4.78 -9.59
C SER A 203 1.36 5.78 -9.96
N ILE A 204 2.62 5.46 -9.65
CA ILE A 204 3.73 6.40 -9.84
C ILE A 204 4.27 6.40 -11.28
N GLN A 205 4.31 5.25 -11.96
CA GLN A 205 4.88 5.19 -13.31
C GLN A 205 4.01 5.95 -14.33
N ARG A 206 2.68 5.94 -14.17
CA ARG A 206 1.77 6.73 -15.01
C ARG A 206 2.04 8.21 -14.86
N LEU A 207 2.15 8.70 -13.62
CA LEU A 207 2.50 10.10 -13.34
C LEU A 207 3.85 10.46 -13.95
N LEU A 208 4.89 9.65 -13.73
CA LEU A 208 6.23 9.88 -14.29
C LEU A 208 6.21 9.94 -15.82
N ARG A 209 5.49 9.03 -16.49
CA ARG A 209 5.34 9.03 -17.96
C ARG A 209 4.67 10.32 -18.46
N LEU A 210 3.57 10.74 -17.83
CA LEU A 210 2.88 11.98 -18.20
C LEU A 210 3.77 13.22 -17.99
N LEU A 211 4.54 13.26 -16.89
CA LEU A 211 5.52 14.32 -16.64
C LEU A 211 6.64 14.31 -17.68
N GLN A 212 7.12 13.15 -18.11
CA GLN A 212 8.11 13.05 -19.19
C GLN A 212 7.57 13.62 -20.51
N VAL A 213 6.32 13.33 -20.87
CA VAL A 213 5.66 13.93 -22.05
C VAL A 213 5.58 15.45 -21.92
N TYR A 214 5.16 15.97 -20.76
CA TYR A 214 5.10 17.40 -20.48
C TYR A 214 6.47 18.07 -20.59
N ILE A 215 7.51 17.46 -20.02
CA ILE A 215 8.90 17.93 -20.09
C ILE A 215 9.39 17.94 -21.53
N ALA A 216 9.13 16.88 -22.30
CA ALA A 216 9.51 16.81 -23.72
C ALA A 216 8.85 17.93 -24.54
N ALA A 217 7.55 18.18 -24.31
CA ALA A 217 6.83 19.29 -24.94
C ALA A 217 7.41 20.66 -24.55
N ALA A 218 7.70 20.87 -23.26
CA ALA A 218 8.30 22.11 -22.77
C ALA A 218 9.71 22.36 -23.34
N LYS A 219 10.53 21.31 -23.46
CA LYS A 219 11.86 21.39 -24.09
C LYS A 219 11.76 21.81 -25.56
N ARG A 220 10.82 21.24 -26.31
CA ARG A 220 10.57 21.62 -27.72
C ARG A 220 10.08 23.06 -27.88
N ALA A 221 9.26 23.56 -26.96
CA ALA A 221 8.75 24.93 -27.01
C ALA A 221 9.79 26.00 -26.66
N ARG A 222 10.93 25.61 -26.05
CA ARG A 222 12.06 26.49 -25.70
C ARG A 222 13.21 26.44 -26.72
N ALA A 223 13.17 25.52 -27.68
CA ALA A 223 14.13 25.41 -28.78
C ALA A 223 13.64 26.23 -29.97
#